data_AF-A0A2N5AAY8-F1
#
_entry.id   AF-A0A2N5AAY8-F1
#
_cell.length_a   1.000
_cell.length_b   1.000
_cell.length_c   1.000
_cell.angle_alpha   90.00
_cell.angle_beta   90.00
_cell.angle_gamma   90.00
#
_symmetry.space_group_name_H-M   'P 1'
#
loop_
_entity.id
_entity.type
_entity.pdbx_description
1 polymer ?
#
loop_
_entity_poly.entity_id
_entity_poly.type
_entity_poly.pdbx_seq_one_letter_code
_entity_poly.pdbx_strand_id
1 'polypeptide(L)'
;CEHAKYVVLMDPLDGSSNIDVNVSVGTIFSIYRRVTPVGTPVTEEDFLQPGNRQVAAGYVVYGSSTMLVYTTGCGVHAFTYDPSLGVFCLCQERMRFPEKGNTYSINEGNYIKFPQGVKKYIKYCQEEDKETQRPYTSRYIGSLVADFHRNLLKGGIYLYPSTASHPDGKLRLLYECNPMAFLAEQAGGKASDGKERILDIIPESLHQRRSFFVGNNHMVEDVENFIKAFPDA
;
A
#
# COMPACT_ATOMS: atom_id res chain seq x y z
N CYS A 1 11.03 -24.43 -15.35
CA CYS A 1 9.85 -24.21 -16.21
C CYS A 1 10.03 -22.93 -17.02
N GLU A 2 10.72 -23.00 -18.16
CA GLU A 2 11.07 -21.81 -18.97
C GLU A 2 9.96 -21.38 -19.95
N HIS A 3 8.93 -22.23 -20.13
CA HIS A 3 7.76 -21.96 -20.98
C HIS A 3 6.73 -21.00 -20.35
N ALA A 4 6.87 -20.68 -19.05
CA ALA A 4 5.98 -19.77 -18.36
C ALA A 4 6.19 -18.32 -18.82
N LYS A 5 5.11 -17.52 -18.80
CA LYS A 5 5.06 -16.14 -19.34
C LYS A 5 4.89 -15.07 -18.26
N TYR A 6 4.74 -15.48 -17.01
CA TYR A 6 4.47 -14.58 -15.89
C TYR A 6 5.52 -14.77 -14.81
N VAL A 7 5.82 -13.68 -14.11
CA VAL A 7 6.66 -13.64 -12.92
C VAL A 7 5.85 -13.06 -11.77
N VAL A 8 6.17 -13.51 -10.56
CA VAL A 8 5.48 -13.09 -9.33
C VAL A 8 6.50 -12.56 -8.35
N LEU A 9 6.22 -11.38 -7.79
CA LEU A 9 6.91 -10.81 -6.65
C LEU A 9 5.95 -10.90 -5.47
N MET A 10 6.45 -11.23 -4.29
CA MET A 10 5.60 -11.40 -3.12
C MET A 10 6.26 -10.93 -1.84
N ASP A 11 5.46 -10.33 -0.96
CA ASP A 11 5.74 -10.32 0.46
C ASP A 11 4.98 -11.51 1.08
N PRO A 12 5.68 -12.59 1.44
CA PRO A 12 5.00 -13.80 1.90
C PRO A 12 4.23 -13.56 3.20
N LEU A 13 4.70 -12.67 4.07
CA LEU A 13 4.11 -12.44 5.39
C LEU A 13 4.38 -11.01 5.90
N ASP A 14 3.57 -10.08 5.40
CA ASP A 14 3.50 -8.69 5.88
C ASP A 14 3.07 -8.66 7.36
N GLY A 15 3.71 -7.77 8.12
CA GLY A 15 3.41 -7.58 9.52
C GLY A 15 3.86 -8.74 10.40
N SER A 16 4.88 -9.50 10.01
CA SER A 16 5.35 -10.68 10.77
C SER A 16 5.63 -10.41 12.27
N SER A 17 5.98 -9.18 12.66
CA SER A 17 6.10 -8.79 14.07
C SER A 17 4.81 -8.88 14.89
N ASN A 18 3.66 -9.00 14.21
CA ASN A 18 2.33 -9.05 14.81
C ASN A 18 1.84 -10.48 15.09
N ILE A 19 2.59 -11.50 14.62
CA ILE A 19 2.22 -12.92 14.77
C ILE A 19 2.13 -13.29 16.25
N ASP A 20 3.15 -12.95 17.03
CA ASP A 20 3.26 -13.34 18.44
C ASP A 20 2.17 -12.70 19.33
N VAL A 21 1.53 -11.63 18.85
CA VAL A 21 0.51 -10.86 19.58
C VAL A 21 -0.90 -11.02 19.02
N ASN A 22 -1.11 -12.00 18.12
CA ASN A 22 -2.42 -12.32 17.53
C ASN A 22 -3.10 -11.12 16.85
N VAL A 23 -2.28 -10.24 16.25
CA VAL A 23 -2.74 -9.10 15.47
C VAL A 23 -2.73 -9.49 13.98
N SER A 24 -3.57 -8.82 13.18
CA SER A 24 -3.71 -9.13 11.76
C SER A 24 -2.38 -9.01 11.00
N VAL A 25 -2.14 -9.99 10.13
CA VAL A 25 -1.01 -10.08 9.20
C VAL A 25 -1.53 -10.28 7.78
N GLY A 26 -0.64 -10.29 6.79
CA GLY A 26 -1.07 -10.48 5.40
C GLY A 26 -0.01 -11.07 4.48
N THR A 27 -0.41 -11.41 3.27
CA THR A 27 0.48 -11.77 2.15
C THR A 27 0.20 -10.80 1.03
N ILE A 28 1.23 -10.30 0.35
CA ILE A 28 1.09 -9.39 -0.79
C ILE A 28 1.68 -10.06 -2.01
N PHE A 29 1.03 -9.92 -3.17
CA PHE A 29 1.55 -10.43 -4.43
C PHE A 29 1.39 -9.42 -5.56
N SER A 30 2.35 -9.43 -6.47
CA SER A 30 2.42 -8.61 -7.67
C SER A 30 2.78 -9.51 -8.85
N ILE A 31 2.00 -9.43 -9.93
CA ILE A 31 2.16 -10.28 -11.11
C ILE A 31 2.50 -9.41 -12.30
N TYR A 32 3.59 -9.77 -12.98
CA TYR A 32 4.01 -9.15 -14.23
C TYR A 32 4.07 -10.20 -15.33
N ARG A 33 3.95 -9.74 -16.57
CA ARG A 33 4.33 -10.52 -17.74
C ARG A 33 5.84 -10.37 -17.93
N ARG A 34 6.54 -11.48 -18.19
CA ARG A 34 7.98 -11.47 -18.45
C ARG A 34 8.32 -10.65 -19.69
N VAL A 35 9.48 -9.99 -19.71
CA VAL A 35 10.04 -9.27 -20.85
C VAL A 35 11.07 -10.10 -21.62
N THR A 36 11.75 -11.02 -20.93
CA THR A 36 12.68 -11.96 -21.56
C THR A 36 11.92 -12.98 -22.43
N PRO A 37 12.55 -13.52 -23.49
CA PRO A 37 11.88 -14.46 -24.39
C PRO A 37 11.34 -15.71 -23.68
N VAL A 38 10.15 -16.17 -24.08
CA VAL A 38 9.60 -17.43 -23.57
C VAL A 38 10.48 -18.59 -24.05
N GLY A 39 10.75 -19.55 -23.17
CA GLY A 39 11.68 -20.64 -23.45
C GLY A 39 13.13 -20.34 -23.02
N THR A 40 13.38 -19.19 -22.38
CA THR A 40 14.65 -18.91 -21.69
C THR A 40 14.41 -18.81 -20.18
N PRO A 41 15.45 -18.92 -19.33
CA PRO A 41 15.36 -18.51 -17.93
C PRO A 41 15.00 -17.03 -17.81
N VAL A 42 14.28 -16.67 -16.75
CA VAL A 42 13.99 -15.28 -16.39
C VAL A 42 15.24 -14.62 -15.81
N THR A 43 15.34 -13.31 -15.95
CA THR A 43 16.42 -12.48 -15.40
C THR A 43 15.85 -11.43 -14.44
N GLU A 44 16.70 -10.70 -13.71
CA GLU A 44 16.22 -9.59 -12.86
C GLU A 44 15.43 -8.54 -13.65
N GLU A 45 15.68 -8.38 -14.95
CA GLU A 45 14.94 -7.49 -15.84
C GLU A 45 13.43 -7.79 -15.86
N ASP A 46 13.06 -9.08 -15.74
CA ASP A 46 11.65 -9.48 -15.67
C ASP A 46 10.96 -8.96 -14.39
N PHE A 47 11.73 -8.72 -13.32
CA PHE A 47 11.25 -8.31 -12.00
C PHE A 47 11.42 -6.80 -11.75
N LEU A 48 12.34 -6.13 -12.45
CA LEU A 48 12.63 -4.69 -12.32
C LEU A 48 11.77 -3.83 -13.26
N GLN A 49 10.51 -4.21 -13.45
CA GLN A 49 9.55 -3.43 -14.24
C GLN A 49 8.84 -2.40 -13.34
N PRO A 50 8.52 -1.19 -13.85
CA PRO A 50 7.75 -0.21 -13.08
C PRO A 50 6.34 -0.72 -12.77
N GLY A 51 5.77 -0.27 -11.66
CA GLY A 51 4.48 -0.76 -11.14
C GLY A 51 3.31 -0.64 -12.12
N ASN A 52 3.37 0.30 -13.07
CA ASN A 52 2.39 0.46 -14.14
C ASN A 52 2.38 -0.69 -15.17
N ARG A 53 3.32 -1.64 -15.09
CA ARG A 53 3.38 -2.87 -15.91
C ARG A 53 2.75 -4.09 -15.24
N GLN A 54 2.24 -3.96 -14.01
CA GLN A 54 1.54 -5.05 -13.33
C GLN A 54 0.32 -5.48 -14.14
N VAL A 55 0.14 -6.79 -14.32
CA VAL A 55 -1.07 -7.37 -14.94
C VAL A 55 -2.10 -7.79 -13.89
N ALA A 56 -1.64 -8.04 -12.66
CA ALA A 56 -2.49 -8.27 -11.51
C ALA A 56 -1.72 -7.94 -10.22
N ALA A 57 -2.45 -7.54 -9.19
CA ALA A 57 -1.92 -7.38 -7.85
C ALA A 57 -3.00 -7.70 -6.83
N GLY A 58 -2.58 -8.10 -5.64
CA GLY A 58 -3.50 -8.41 -4.56
C GLY A 58 -2.82 -8.61 -3.23
N TYR A 59 -3.65 -8.81 -2.22
CA TYR A 59 -3.21 -9.24 -0.90
C TYR A 59 -4.19 -10.26 -0.31
N VAL A 60 -3.70 -11.01 0.65
CA VAL A 60 -4.51 -11.80 1.58
C VAL A 60 -4.35 -11.17 2.95
N VAL A 61 -5.46 -10.89 3.63
CA VAL A 61 -5.46 -10.42 5.02
C VAL A 61 -5.90 -11.57 5.93
N TYR A 62 -5.07 -11.89 6.91
CA TYR A 62 -5.35 -12.88 7.94
C TYR A 62 -5.75 -12.13 9.22
N GLY A 63 -7.02 -11.71 9.27
CA GLY A 63 -7.61 -11.01 10.40
C GLY A 63 -8.56 -11.90 11.19
N SER A 64 -9.63 -11.30 11.72
CA SER A 64 -10.75 -12.05 12.31
C SER A 64 -11.43 -13.00 11.32
N SER A 65 -11.35 -12.68 10.03
CA SER A 65 -11.63 -13.57 8.91
C SER A 65 -10.49 -13.47 7.89
N THR A 66 -10.24 -14.54 7.15
CA THR A 66 -9.29 -14.51 6.03
C THR A 66 -9.97 -13.98 4.78
N MET A 67 -9.39 -12.96 4.15
CA MET A 67 -9.91 -12.38 2.90
C MET A 67 -8.82 -12.28 1.85
N LEU A 68 -9.18 -12.53 0.60
CA LEU A 68 -8.35 -12.32 -0.58
C LEU A 68 -8.92 -11.12 -1.35
N VAL A 69 -8.06 -10.14 -1.63
CA VAL A 69 -8.41 -8.94 -2.37
C VAL A 69 -7.47 -8.80 -3.56
N TYR A 70 -7.99 -8.59 -4.76
CA TYR A 70 -7.14 -8.42 -5.94
C TYR A 70 -7.75 -7.51 -7.01
N THR A 71 -6.90 -7.10 -7.96
CA THR A 71 -7.27 -6.42 -9.18
C THR A 71 -6.46 -6.95 -10.37
N THR A 72 -7.05 -6.86 -11.57
CA THR A 72 -6.37 -7.05 -12.86
C THR A 72 -6.49 -5.80 -13.75
N GLY A 73 -6.70 -4.62 -13.15
CA GLY A 73 -6.88 -3.35 -13.86
C GLY A 73 -8.33 -2.98 -14.16
N CYS A 74 -9.32 -3.74 -13.67
CA CYS A 74 -10.76 -3.51 -13.87
C CYS A 74 -11.55 -3.42 -12.56
N GLY A 75 -11.03 -2.66 -11.59
CA GLY A 75 -11.61 -2.55 -10.24
C GLY A 75 -10.99 -3.55 -9.26
N VAL A 76 -11.36 -3.40 -7.98
CA VAL A 76 -10.85 -4.21 -6.87
C VAL A 76 -11.96 -5.13 -6.36
N HIS A 77 -11.67 -6.41 -6.17
CA HIS A 77 -12.64 -7.42 -5.75
C HIS A 77 -12.19 -8.07 -4.45
N ALA A 78 -13.11 -8.27 -3.52
CA ALA A 78 -12.84 -8.96 -2.25
C ALA A 78 -13.63 -10.26 -2.13
N PHE A 79 -12.94 -11.26 -1.60
CA PHE A 79 -13.45 -12.58 -1.31
C PHE A 79 -13.16 -12.94 0.13
N THR A 80 -14.13 -13.52 0.83
CA THR A 80 -13.95 -14.02 2.20
C THR A 80 -13.84 -15.54 2.17
N TYR A 81 -12.84 -16.07 2.87
CA TYR A 81 -12.67 -17.51 3.04
C TYR A 81 -13.74 -18.05 4.00
N ASP A 82 -14.45 -19.10 3.59
CA ASP A 82 -15.32 -19.88 4.45
C ASP A 82 -14.58 -21.16 4.92
N PRO A 83 -14.15 -21.25 6.20
CA PRO A 83 -13.44 -22.42 6.70
C PRO A 83 -14.28 -23.70 6.70
N SER A 84 -15.61 -23.59 6.70
CA SER A 84 -16.53 -24.74 6.71
C SER A 84 -16.62 -25.40 5.34
N LEU A 85 -16.47 -24.60 4.28
CA LEU A 85 -16.57 -25.04 2.88
C LEU A 85 -15.20 -25.18 2.20
N GLY A 86 -14.16 -24.53 2.72
CA GLY A 86 -12.82 -24.55 2.12
C GLY A 86 -12.71 -23.73 0.84
N VAL A 87 -13.52 -22.67 0.68
CA VAL A 87 -13.58 -21.85 -0.54
C VAL A 87 -13.57 -20.36 -0.23
N PHE A 88 -13.13 -19.55 -1.19
CA PHE A 88 -13.24 -18.08 -1.15
C PHE A 88 -14.54 -17.65 -1.86
N CYS A 89 -15.44 -17.00 -1.12
CA CYS A 89 -16.71 -16.50 -1.62
C CYS A 89 -16.62 -15.00 -1.90
N LEU A 90 -17.11 -14.55 -3.07
CA LEU A 90 -17.19 -13.13 -3.40
C LEU A 90 -18.05 -12.41 -2.34
N CYS A 91 -17.49 -11.39 -1.69
CA CYS A 91 -18.20 -10.60 -0.68
C CYS A 91 -18.36 -9.13 -1.09
N GLN A 92 -17.48 -8.61 -1.94
CA GLN A 92 -17.61 -7.26 -2.48
C GLN A 92 -17.05 -7.17 -3.89
N GLU A 93 -17.93 -6.97 -4.86
CA GLU A 93 -17.55 -6.61 -6.22
C GLU A 93 -17.31 -5.09 -6.30
N ARG A 94 -16.16 -4.66 -6.83
CA ARG A 94 -15.79 -3.25 -7.02
C ARG A 94 -15.68 -2.45 -5.71
N MET A 95 -14.71 -2.81 -4.87
CA MET A 95 -14.28 -1.96 -3.76
C MET A 95 -13.79 -0.60 -4.24
N ARG A 96 -14.18 0.45 -3.52
CA ARG A 96 -13.79 1.84 -3.77
C ARG A 96 -13.53 2.51 -2.44
N PHE A 97 -12.58 3.43 -2.39
CA PHE A 97 -12.52 4.37 -1.27
C PHE A 97 -13.84 5.18 -1.22
N PRO A 98 -14.36 5.50 -0.03
CA PRO A 98 -15.43 6.49 0.08
C PRO A 98 -14.93 7.87 -0.38
N GLU A 99 -15.86 8.78 -0.68
CA GLU A 99 -15.53 10.12 -1.21
C GLU A 99 -14.51 10.87 -0.34
N LYS A 100 -14.70 10.82 0.99
CA LYS A 100 -13.81 11.43 1.98
C LYS A 100 -13.28 10.38 2.94
N GLY A 101 -12.10 10.65 3.48
CA GLY A 101 -11.45 9.87 4.51
C GLY A 101 -11.24 10.75 5.73
N ASN A 102 -11.33 10.15 6.92
CA ASN A 102 -11.19 10.85 8.19
C ASN A 102 -10.29 10.09 9.17
N THR A 103 -9.47 9.18 8.65
CA THR A 103 -8.55 8.34 9.42
C THR A 103 -7.14 8.47 8.86
N TYR A 104 -6.15 8.63 9.74
CA TYR A 104 -4.74 8.59 9.34
C TYR A 104 -4.01 7.49 10.10
N SER A 105 -3.08 6.84 9.41
CA SER A 105 -2.39 5.64 9.89
C SER A 105 -0.89 5.81 9.75
N ILE A 106 -0.22 6.08 10.87
CA ILE A 106 1.23 6.26 10.95
C ILE A 106 1.74 5.86 12.32
N ASN A 107 2.98 5.37 12.40
CA ASN A 107 3.67 5.17 13.68
C ASN A 107 4.17 6.52 14.23
N GLU A 108 3.31 7.25 14.95
CA GLU A 108 3.67 8.55 15.56
C GLU A 108 4.82 8.47 16.58
N GLY A 109 5.20 7.28 17.07
CA GLY A 109 6.40 7.11 17.91
C GLY A 109 7.70 7.57 17.23
N ASN A 110 7.71 7.67 15.89
CA ASN A 110 8.83 8.21 15.12
C ASN A 110 8.71 9.70 14.77
N TYR A 111 7.76 10.44 15.35
CA TYR A 111 7.43 11.82 14.99
C TYR A 111 8.66 12.73 14.77
N ILE A 112 9.61 12.73 15.71
CA ILE A 112 10.81 13.58 15.63
C ILE A 112 11.71 13.26 14.42
N LYS A 113 11.65 12.03 13.91
CA LYS A 113 12.49 11.52 12.80
C LYS A 113 11.86 11.70 11.42
N PHE A 114 10.60 12.13 11.35
CA PHE A 114 9.91 12.32 10.08
C PHE A 114 10.33 13.60 9.36
N PRO A 115 10.17 13.64 8.03
CA PRO A 115 10.21 14.85 7.23
C PRO A 115 9.36 15.97 7.83
N GLN A 116 9.82 17.21 7.68
CA GLN A 116 9.14 18.39 8.22
C GLN A 116 7.72 18.54 7.66
N GLY A 117 7.52 18.30 6.36
CA GLY A 117 6.18 18.25 5.76
C GLY A 117 5.26 17.22 6.41
N VAL A 118 5.77 16.02 6.69
CA VAL A 118 4.96 14.96 7.35
C VAL A 118 4.62 15.34 8.79
N LYS A 119 5.56 15.95 9.53
CA LYS A 119 5.27 16.49 10.88
C LYS A 119 4.15 17.54 10.85
N LYS A 120 4.18 18.43 9.85
CA LYS A 120 3.14 19.44 9.65
C LYS A 120 1.79 18.83 9.27
N TYR A 121 1.79 17.82 8.40
CA TYR A 121 0.57 17.08 8.07
C TYR A 121 -0.05 16.39 9.28
N ILE A 122 0.74 15.77 10.16
CA ILE A 122 0.24 15.16 11.41
C ILE A 122 -0.43 16.23 12.28
N LYS A 123 0.15 17.43 12.38
CA LYS A 123 -0.47 18.54 13.13
C LYS A 123 -1.76 19.02 12.50
N TYR A 124 -1.79 19.15 11.18
CA TYR A 124 -3.01 19.42 10.43
C TYR A 124 -4.11 18.38 10.73
N CYS A 125 -3.78 17.09 10.80
CA CYS A 125 -4.74 16.04 11.16
C CYS A 125 -5.33 16.18 12.57
N GLN A 126 -4.63 16.87 13.49
CA GLN A 126 -4.98 17.02 14.90
C GLN A 126 -5.73 18.34 15.21
N GLU A 127 -5.89 19.23 14.23
CA GLU A 127 -6.64 20.49 14.39
C GLU A 127 -8.14 20.24 14.52
N GLU A 128 -8.85 21.11 15.24
CA GLU A 128 -10.31 21.10 15.31
C GLU A 128 -10.90 21.87 14.13
N ASP A 129 -11.53 21.15 13.19
CA ASP A 129 -12.22 21.73 12.05
C ASP A 129 -13.33 20.79 11.56
N LYS A 130 -14.57 21.12 11.95
CA LYS A 130 -15.75 20.30 11.63
C LYS A 130 -16.07 20.27 10.13
N GLU A 131 -15.71 21.29 9.36
CA GLU A 131 -16.02 21.36 7.93
C GLU A 131 -15.25 20.31 7.14
N THR A 132 -14.02 20.03 7.57
CA THR A 132 -13.14 19.02 6.96
C THR A 132 -13.10 17.69 7.72
N GLN A 133 -13.99 17.50 8.71
CA GLN A 133 -14.05 16.30 9.58
C GLN A 133 -12.77 16.07 10.41
N ARG A 134 -12.11 17.15 10.84
CA ARG A 134 -10.95 17.12 11.75
C ARG A 134 -11.34 17.47 13.19
N PRO A 135 -10.67 16.92 14.21
CA PRO A 135 -9.47 16.09 14.11
C PRO A 135 -9.76 14.70 13.54
N TYR A 136 -8.88 14.21 12.67
CA TYR A 136 -8.99 12.88 12.12
C TYR A 136 -8.78 11.82 13.20
N THR A 137 -9.41 10.66 13.02
CA THR A 137 -9.21 9.52 13.89
C THR A 137 -7.86 8.86 13.60
N SER A 138 -7.02 8.66 14.60
CA SER A 138 -5.78 7.88 14.45
C SER A 138 -6.07 6.38 14.54
N ARG A 139 -5.56 5.59 13.59
CA ARG A 139 -5.56 4.12 13.64
C ARG A 139 -4.29 3.59 13.01
N TYR A 140 -3.54 2.78 13.75
CA TYR A 140 -2.34 2.13 13.25
C TYR A 140 -2.24 0.73 13.86
N ILE A 141 -2.52 -0.29 13.05
CA ILE A 141 -2.44 -1.70 13.45
C ILE A 141 -0.96 -2.15 13.46
N GLY A 142 -0.15 -1.61 12.55
CA GLY A 142 1.25 -2.01 12.40
C GLY A 142 1.44 -3.18 11.41
N SER A 143 0.42 -3.48 10.60
CA SER A 143 0.52 -4.31 9.38
C SER A 143 0.03 -3.46 8.22
N LEU A 144 0.85 -3.37 7.16
CA LEU A 144 0.50 -2.61 5.96
C LEU A 144 -0.82 -3.11 5.38
N VAL A 145 -0.98 -4.42 5.25
CA VAL A 145 -2.19 -5.05 4.69
C VAL A 145 -3.42 -4.71 5.53
N ALA A 146 -3.34 -4.85 6.85
CA ALA A 146 -4.48 -4.61 7.73
C ALA A 146 -4.91 -3.12 7.77
N ASP A 147 -3.92 -2.22 7.85
CA ASP A 147 -4.17 -0.78 7.83
C ASP A 147 -4.73 -0.31 6.48
N PHE A 148 -4.18 -0.81 5.37
CA PHE A 148 -4.68 -0.54 4.03
C PHE A 148 -6.12 -1.04 3.84
N HIS A 149 -6.41 -2.28 4.25
CA HIS A 149 -7.73 -2.88 4.08
C HIS A 149 -8.81 -2.07 4.80
N ARG A 150 -8.55 -1.65 6.05
CA ARG A 150 -9.47 -0.78 6.79
C ARG A 150 -9.65 0.56 6.08
N ASN A 151 -8.57 1.20 5.67
CA ASN A 151 -8.64 2.52 5.03
C ASN A 151 -9.35 2.46 3.66
N LEU A 152 -9.21 1.36 2.92
CA LEU A 152 -9.98 1.12 1.68
C LEU A 152 -11.49 1.07 1.95
N LEU A 153 -11.92 0.39 3.02
CA LEU A 153 -13.34 0.24 3.36
C LEU A 153 -13.95 1.48 4.02
N LYS A 154 -13.20 2.20 4.84
CA LYS A 154 -13.72 3.28 5.69
C LYS A 154 -13.25 4.68 5.28
N GLY A 155 -12.30 4.76 4.36
CA GLY A 155 -11.66 6.01 3.99
C GLY A 155 -10.55 6.36 4.98
N GLY A 156 -9.43 6.82 4.46
CA GLY A 156 -8.28 7.22 5.23
C GLY A 156 -7.00 7.18 4.41
N ILE A 157 -5.89 7.44 5.09
CA ILE A 157 -4.55 7.44 4.53
C ILE A 157 -3.61 6.61 5.40
N TYR A 158 -2.75 5.83 4.75
CA TYR A 158 -1.61 5.18 5.36
C TYR A 158 -0.33 5.92 4.98
N LEU A 159 0.55 6.12 5.97
CA LEU A 159 1.81 6.82 5.81
C LEU A 159 2.96 5.98 6.37
N TYR A 160 3.97 5.76 5.53
CA TYR A 160 5.27 5.25 5.93
C TYR A 160 6.37 6.13 5.30
N PRO A 161 6.66 7.29 5.89
CA PRO A 161 7.70 8.19 5.38
C PRO A 161 9.10 7.62 5.63
N SER A 162 10.10 8.30 5.07
CA SER A 162 11.49 8.16 5.51
C SER A 162 11.68 8.52 6.98
N THR A 163 12.73 7.95 7.57
CA THR A 163 13.19 8.27 8.92
C THR A 163 14.72 8.28 8.93
N ALA A 164 15.35 8.79 10.00
CA ALA A 164 16.81 8.74 10.15
C ALA A 164 17.40 7.31 9.99
N SER A 165 16.69 6.27 10.41
CA SER A 165 17.12 4.87 10.27
C SER A 165 16.85 4.28 8.88
N HIS A 166 15.94 4.89 8.12
CA HIS A 166 15.50 4.46 6.79
C HIS A 166 15.31 5.70 5.88
N PRO A 167 16.41 6.26 5.34
CA PRO A 167 16.38 7.52 4.59
C PRO A 167 15.47 7.49 3.35
N ASP A 168 15.33 6.32 2.73
CA ASP A 168 14.47 6.11 1.56
C ASP A 168 13.15 5.40 1.92
N GLY A 169 12.72 5.47 3.18
CA GLY A 169 11.56 4.72 3.67
C GLY A 169 11.88 3.26 3.98
N LYS A 170 10.91 2.54 4.56
CA LYS A 170 11.09 1.15 5.01
C LYS A 170 10.50 0.12 4.06
N LEU A 171 9.36 0.43 3.46
CA LEU A 171 8.62 -0.48 2.59
C LEU A 171 9.35 -0.68 1.27
N ARG A 172 9.24 -1.86 0.68
CA ARG A 172 9.93 -2.21 -0.58
C ARG A 172 9.03 -1.89 -1.74
N LEU A 173 9.64 -1.25 -2.73
CA LEU A 173 8.93 -0.73 -3.90
C LEU A 173 8.18 -1.85 -4.62
N LEU A 174 8.86 -2.98 -4.87
CA LEU A 174 8.41 -4.00 -5.79
C LEU A 174 7.30 -4.91 -5.24
N TYR A 175 7.36 -5.28 -3.96
CA TYR A 175 6.47 -6.28 -3.35
C TYR A 175 5.61 -5.76 -2.20
N GLU A 176 5.75 -4.48 -1.81
CA GLU A 176 4.84 -3.80 -0.88
C GLU A 176 4.18 -2.59 -1.57
N CYS A 177 4.96 -1.61 -2.04
CA CYS A 177 4.41 -0.35 -2.55
C CYS A 177 3.65 -0.49 -3.87
N ASN A 178 4.25 -1.10 -4.90
CA ASN A 178 3.66 -1.28 -6.24
C ASN A 178 2.33 -2.04 -6.24
N PRO A 179 2.20 -3.23 -5.61
CA PRO A 179 0.92 -3.93 -5.59
C PRO A 179 -0.17 -3.17 -4.83
N MET A 180 0.17 -2.53 -3.71
CA MET A 180 -0.79 -1.74 -2.93
C MET A 180 -1.19 -0.44 -3.64
N ALA A 181 -0.26 0.19 -4.37
CA ALA A 181 -0.54 1.34 -5.22
C ALA A 181 -1.49 0.99 -6.37
N PHE A 182 -1.30 -0.17 -7.01
CA PHE A 182 -2.18 -0.61 -8.09
C PHE A 182 -3.61 -0.85 -7.59
N LEU A 183 -3.76 -1.51 -6.43
CA LEU A 183 -5.05 -1.66 -5.77
C LEU A 183 -5.67 -0.32 -5.40
N ALA A 184 -4.89 0.61 -4.85
CA ALA A 184 -5.39 1.92 -4.42
C ALA A 184 -5.97 2.71 -5.61
N GLU A 185 -5.24 2.79 -6.72
CA GLU A 185 -5.70 3.50 -7.92
C GLU A 185 -6.93 2.86 -8.55
N GLN A 186 -7.00 1.52 -8.58
CA GLN A 186 -8.19 0.80 -9.06
C GLN A 186 -9.42 1.04 -8.16
N ALA A 187 -9.20 1.27 -6.88
CA ALA A 187 -10.23 1.70 -5.93
C ALA A 187 -10.56 3.20 -5.98
N GLY A 188 -9.92 3.98 -6.86
CA GLY A 188 -10.11 5.42 -7.00
C GLY A 188 -9.35 6.27 -5.97
N GLY A 189 -8.39 5.67 -5.27
CA GLY A 189 -7.44 6.34 -4.40
C GLY A 189 -6.15 6.73 -5.13
N LYS A 190 -5.17 7.19 -4.36
CA LYS A 190 -3.85 7.66 -4.84
C LYS A 190 -2.75 7.00 -4.02
N ALA A 191 -1.61 6.75 -4.67
CA ALA A 191 -0.40 6.24 -4.04
C ALA A 191 0.82 7.01 -4.53
N SER A 192 1.60 7.55 -3.60
CA SER A 192 2.71 8.47 -3.86
C SER A 192 3.88 8.16 -2.92
N ASP A 193 5.10 8.48 -3.34
CA ASP A 193 6.25 8.53 -2.43
C ASP A 193 6.37 9.87 -1.68
N GLY A 194 5.39 10.75 -1.88
CA GLY A 194 5.31 12.10 -1.34
C GLY A 194 5.68 13.17 -2.38
N LYS A 195 6.17 12.76 -3.56
CA LYS A 195 6.56 13.64 -4.66
C LYS A 195 6.08 13.13 -6.02
N GLU A 196 6.23 11.84 -6.29
CA GLU A 196 5.89 11.21 -7.56
C GLU A 196 4.99 9.98 -7.39
N ARG A 197 4.32 9.59 -8.47
CA ARG A 197 3.41 8.43 -8.50
C ARG A 197 4.19 7.13 -8.39
N ILE A 198 3.85 6.30 -7.40
CA ILE A 198 4.57 5.05 -7.09
C ILE A 198 4.71 4.14 -8.31
N LEU A 199 3.63 3.98 -9.09
CA LEU A 199 3.60 3.06 -10.22
C LEU A 199 4.50 3.47 -11.39
N ASP A 200 4.96 4.73 -11.43
CA ASP A 200 5.82 5.24 -12.50
C ASP A 200 7.31 5.25 -12.14
N ILE A 201 7.66 4.91 -10.89
CA ILE A 201 9.05 4.79 -10.45
C ILE A 201 9.71 3.62 -11.19
N ILE A 202 10.86 3.89 -11.80
CA ILE A 202 11.72 2.87 -12.41
C ILE A 202 12.51 2.16 -11.31
N PRO A 203 12.32 0.84 -11.09
CA PRO A 203 13.04 0.13 -10.05
C PRO A 203 14.53 0.02 -10.35
N GLU A 204 15.36 0.29 -9.34
CA GLU A 204 16.83 0.23 -9.44
C GLU A 204 17.40 -1.08 -8.89
N SER A 205 16.70 -1.73 -7.95
CA SER A 205 17.11 -3.01 -7.38
C SER A 205 15.92 -3.78 -6.80
N LEU A 206 16.06 -5.10 -6.64
CA LEU A 206 14.99 -5.97 -6.15
C LEU A 206 14.48 -5.59 -4.75
N HIS A 207 15.36 -5.04 -3.91
CA HIS A 207 15.04 -4.69 -2.52
C HIS A 207 14.99 -3.17 -2.30
N GLN A 208 14.85 -2.39 -3.37
CA GLN A 208 14.70 -0.94 -3.29
C GLN A 208 13.56 -0.57 -2.35
N ARG A 209 13.83 0.37 -1.44
CA ARG A 209 12.85 0.89 -0.52
C ARG A 209 12.28 2.21 -1.02
N ARG A 210 11.08 2.54 -0.57
CA ARG A 210 10.45 3.83 -0.84
C ARG A 210 9.63 4.32 0.34
N SER A 211 9.58 5.64 0.49
CA SER A 211 8.50 6.31 1.24
C SER A 211 7.17 5.96 0.59
N PHE A 212 6.11 5.84 1.39
CA PHE A 212 4.82 5.40 0.87
C PHE A 212 3.66 6.12 1.56
N PHE A 213 2.83 6.76 0.76
CA PHE A 213 1.61 7.44 1.20
C PHE A 213 0.48 6.98 0.28
N VAL A 214 -0.54 6.34 0.86
CA VAL A 214 -1.61 5.70 0.08
C VAL A 214 -2.96 5.82 0.75
N GLY A 215 -4.00 6.11 -0.03
CA GLY A 215 -5.37 6.23 0.48
C GLY A 215 -6.26 7.11 -0.37
N ASN A 216 -7.19 7.81 0.28
CA ASN A 216 -8.02 8.83 -0.36
C ASN A 216 -7.16 9.92 -1.05
N ASN A 217 -7.54 10.30 -2.28
CA ASN A 217 -6.79 11.25 -3.12
C ASN A 217 -6.45 12.55 -2.38
N HIS A 218 -7.45 13.23 -1.83
CA HIS A 218 -7.28 14.52 -1.15
C HIS A 218 -6.31 14.43 0.03
N MET A 219 -6.30 13.32 0.77
CA MET A 219 -5.38 13.16 1.92
C MET A 219 -3.94 12.96 1.46
N VAL A 220 -3.73 12.23 0.36
CA VAL A 220 -2.38 12.04 -0.21
C VAL A 220 -1.89 13.34 -0.84
N GLU A 221 -2.77 14.09 -1.51
CA GLU A 221 -2.47 15.43 -2.05
C GLU A 221 -2.11 16.42 -0.95
N ASP A 222 -2.81 16.40 0.19
CA ASP A 222 -2.44 17.21 1.37
C ASP A 222 -1.02 16.87 1.82
N VAL A 223 -0.66 15.59 1.94
CA VAL A 223 0.71 15.18 2.30
C VAL A 223 1.74 15.72 1.31
N GLU A 224 1.51 15.55 0.00
CA GLU A 224 2.38 16.06 -1.07
C GLU A 224 2.55 17.59 -0.95
N ASN A 225 1.44 18.30 -0.69
CA ASN A 225 1.44 19.75 -0.51
C ASN A 225 2.24 20.18 0.73
N PHE A 226 2.10 19.48 1.86
CA PHE A 226 2.90 19.76 3.06
C PHE A 226 4.38 19.44 2.86
N ILE A 227 4.73 18.36 2.16
CA ILE A 227 6.12 18.02 1.81
C ILE A 227 6.72 19.10 0.91
N LYS A 228 5.95 19.59 -0.07
CA LYS A 228 6.39 20.65 -0.98
C LYS A 228 6.53 22.01 -0.28
N ALA A 229 5.63 22.35 0.64
CA ALA A 229 5.65 23.61 1.36
C ALA A 229 6.71 23.65 2.48
N PHE A 230 7.05 22.50 3.05
CA PHE A 230 8.02 22.35 4.12
C PHE A 230 9.06 21.27 3.77
N PRO A 231 9.91 21.52 2.76
CA PRO A 231 10.98 20.59 2.41
C PRO A 231 11.96 20.47 3.60
N ASP A 232 12.51 19.28 3.80
CA ASP A 232 13.61 19.09 4.74
C ASP A 232 14.83 19.90 4.28
N ALA A 233 15.52 20.52 5.24
CA ALA A 233 16.72 21.32 5.00
C ALA A 233 17.95 20.45 4.67
#